data_AF-B1FTM0-F1
#
_entry.id   AF-B1FTM0-F1
#
_cell.length_a   1.000
_cell.length_b   1.000
_cell.length_c   1.000
_cell.angle_alpha   90.00
_cell.angle_beta   90.00
_cell.angle_gamma   90.00
#
_symmetry.space_group_name_H-M   'P 1'
#
loop_
_entity.id
_entity.type
_entity.pdbx_description
1 polymer ?
#
loop_
_entity_poly.entity_id
_entity_poly.type
_entity_poly.pdbx_seq_one_letter_code
_entity_poly.pdbx_strand_id
1 'polypeptide(L)' 'MKYAPKNRCLSVLRTDSWTQKSLNAFQYRTVYYSPESGESQALFYEFINQDGSWLLNNAYY' A
#
# COMPACT_ATOMS: atom_id res chain seq x y z
N MET A 1 10.12 -4.71 10.34
CA MET A 1 9.05 -5.54 10.94
C MET A 1 9.37 -7.00 10.73
N LYS A 2 10.00 -7.66 11.70
CA LYS A 2 10.48 -9.03 11.51
C LYS A 2 9.38 -10.06 11.82
N TYR A 3 8.33 -9.70 12.57
CA TYR A 3 7.32 -10.64 13.07
C TYR A 3 5.97 -9.97 13.42
N ALA A 4 5.31 -9.30 12.47
CA ALA A 4 3.86 -9.10 12.62
C ALA A 4 3.19 -10.35 12.01
N PRO A 5 2.54 -11.22 12.81
CA PRO A 5 1.85 -12.38 12.29
C PRO A 5 0.81 -11.95 11.24
N LYS A 6 0.75 -12.63 10.09
CA LYS A 6 -0.12 -12.27 8.93
C LYS A 6 -1.62 -12.18 9.28
N ASN A 7 -2.00 -12.64 10.46
CA ASN A 7 -3.34 -12.67 11.03
C ASN A 7 -3.63 -11.54 12.03
N ARG A 8 -2.72 -10.56 12.22
CA ARG A 8 -3.00 -9.39 13.06
C ARG A 8 -3.53 -8.23 12.24
N CYS A 9 -4.54 -7.56 12.77
CA CYS A 9 -5.22 -6.46 12.10
C CYS A 9 -4.30 -5.24 12.04
N LEU A 10 -3.77 -4.94 10.85
CA LEU A 10 -3.11 -3.67 10.59
C LEU A 10 -4.18 -2.61 10.32
N SER A 11 -4.03 -1.44 10.95
CA SER A 11 -4.87 -0.30 10.64
C SER A 11 -4.19 0.57 9.60
N VAL A 12 -4.95 1.04 8.60
CA VAL A 12 -4.45 2.06 7.67
C VAL A 12 -4.43 3.40 8.39
N LEU A 13 -3.23 3.94 8.61
CA LEU A 13 -3.04 5.24 9.24
C LEU A 13 -3.15 6.38 8.23
N ARG A 14 -2.62 6.18 7.02
CA ARG A 14 -2.60 7.20 5.97
C ARG A 14 -2.47 6.59 4.59
N THR A 15 -3.14 7.20 3.61
CA THR A 15 -2.89 7.01 2.16
C THR A 15 -2.50 8.34 1.53
N ASP A 16 -1.27 8.45 1.05
CA ASP A 16 -0.72 9.70 0.51
C ASP A 16 0.24 9.46 -0.67
N SER A 17 0.98 10.50 -1.08
CA SER A 17 1.99 10.43 -2.15
C SER A 17 1.45 9.90 -3.49
N TRP A 18 0.23 10.28 -3.83
CA TRP A 18 -0.40 9.95 -5.10
C TRP A 18 0.41 10.52 -6.27
N THR A 19 0.80 9.65 -7.19
CA THR A 19 1.55 10.00 -8.39
C THR A 19 0.95 9.28 -9.59
N GLN A 20 0.63 10.04 -10.65
CA GLN A 20 0.26 9.45 -11.93
C GLN A 20 1.54 9.04 -12.68
N LYS A 21 1.75 7.73 -12.90
CA LYS A 21 2.92 7.18 -13.59
C LYS A 21 2.75 7.19 -15.10
N SER A 22 1.54 6.92 -15.57
CA SER A 22 1.14 6.97 -16.98
C SER A 22 -0.37 7.26 -17.08
N LEU A 23 -0.91 7.34 -18.29
CA LEU A 23 -2.36 7.50 -18.51
C LEU A 23 -3.18 6.35 -17.92
N ASN A 24 -2.60 5.16 -17.82
CA ASN A 24 -3.25 3.96 -17.31
C ASN A 24 -2.58 3.42 -16.04
N ALA A 25 -1.74 4.20 -15.35
CA ALA A 25 -1.09 3.75 -14.13
C ALA A 25 -0.95 4.86 -13.09
N PHE A 26 -1.21 4.51 -11.83
CA PHE A 26 -0.97 5.39 -10.69
C PHE A 26 -0.30 4.63 -9.56
N GLN A 27 0.35 5.39 -8.68
CA GLN A 27 0.99 4.90 -7.49
C GLN A 27 0.56 5.73 -6.28
N TYR A 28 0.44 5.10 -5.12
CA TYR A 28 0.26 5.77 -3.84
C TYR A 28 0.99 5.04 -2.73
N ARG A 29 1.23 5.73 -1.62
CA ARG A 29 1.80 5.17 -0.40
C ARG A 29 0.70 4.92 0.62
N THR A 30 0.78 3.79 1.31
CA THR A 30 -0.04 3.47 2.48
C THR A 30 0.85 3.26 3.68
N VAL A 31 0.53 3.92 4.78
CA VAL A 31 1.16 3.67 6.08
C VAL A 31 0.22 2.82 6.92
N TYR A 32 0.69 1.64 7.30
CA TYR A 32 0.04 0.73 8.23
C TYR A 32 0.58 0.95 9.64
N TYR A 33 -0.29 0.82 10.63
CA TYR A 33 0.04 0.91 12.04
C TYR A 33 -0.51 -0.30 12.79
N SER A 34 0.29 -0.86 13.70
CA SER A 34 -0.10 -1.92 14.62
C SER A 34 -0.36 -1.32 16.00
N PRO A 35 -1.62 -1.25 16.46
CA PRO A 35 -1.94 -0.76 17.80
C PRO A 35 -1.31 -1.59 18.92
N GLU A 36 -1.07 -2.87 18.66
CA GLU A 36 -0.55 -3.82 19.65
C GLU A 36 0.96 -3.67 19.88
N SER A 37 1.73 -3.34 18.83
CA SER A 37 3.18 -3.19 18.92
C SER A 37 3.66 -1.74 18.85
N GLY A 38 2.80 -0.80 18.46
CA GLY A 38 3.15 0.59 18.21
C GLY A 38 4.01 0.81 16.95
N GLU A 39 4.31 -0.24 16.19
CA GLU A 39 5.13 -0.14 14.98
C GLU A 39 4.31 0.35 13.77
N SER A 40 4.98 1.03 12.83
CA SER A 40 4.39 1.49 11.57
C SER A 40 5.21 1.09 10.34
N GLN A 41 4.56 0.68 9.25
CA GLN A 41 5.20 0.36 7.96
C GLN A 41 4.60 1.18 6.84
N ALA A 42 5.43 1.69 5.95
CA ALA A 42 4.98 2.22 4.68
C ALA A 42 5.13 1.17 3.58
N LEU A 43 4.15 1.14 2.67
CA LEU A 43 4.17 0.38 1.43
C LEU A 43 3.70 1.28 0.30
N PHE A 44 4.38 1.23 -0.83
CA PHE A 44 3.92 1.81 -2.07
C PHE A 44 3.18 0.75 -2.88
N TYR A 45 2.00 1.13 -3.37
CA TYR A 45 1.19 0.33 -4.27
C TYR A 45 1.14 0.99 -5.63
N GLU A 46 1.33 0.20 -6.66
CA GLU A 46 1.15 0.61 -8.05
C GLU A 46 -0.01 -0.16 -8.66
N PHE A 47 -0.93 0.58 -9.29
CA PHE A 47 -2.06 0.02 -10.02
C PHE A 47 -1.95 0.39 -11.49
N ILE A 48 -2.28 -0.58 -12.36
CA ILE A 48 -2.40 -0.37 -13.81
C ILE A 48 -3.80 -0.74 -14.26
N ASN A 49 -4.36 0.03 -15.17
CA ASN A 49 -5.60 -0.29 -15.85
C ASN A 49 -5.30 -1.18 -17.07
N GLN A 50 -5.90 -2.37 -17.09
CA GLN A 50 -5.96 -3.27 -18.23
C GLN A 50 -7.43 -3.47 -18.59
N ASP A 51 -7.81 -3.04 -19.78
CA ASP A 51 -9.15 -3.23 -20.34
C ASP A 51 -10.29 -2.80 -19.41
N GLY A 52 -10.12 -1.66 -18.73
CA GLY A 52 -11.11 -1.09 -17.82
C GLY A 52 -11.00 -1.60 -16.37
N SER A 53 -10.17 -2.60 -16.10
CA SER A 53 -9.94 -3.13 -14.76
C SER A 53 -8.62 -2.61 -14.17
N TRP A 54 -8.67 -2.04 -12.97
CA TRP A 54 -7.46 -1.66 -12.23
C TRP A 54 -6.91 -2.88 -11.49
N LEU A 55 -5.69 -3.28 -11.85
CA LEU A 55 -4.98 -4.41 -11.28
C LEU A 55 -3.81 -3.92 -10.43
N LEU A 56 -3.58 -4.58 -9.29
CA LEU A 56 -2.39 -4.33 -8.49
C LEU A 56 -1.16 -4.88 -9.24
N ASN A 57 -0.26 -3.98 -9.65
CA ASN A 57 0.95 -4.33 -10.38
C ASN A 57 2.09 -4.71 -9.45
N ASN A 58 2.28 -3.89 -8.40
CA ASN A 58 3.41 -4.03 -7.50
C ASN A 58 3.08 -3.46 -6.11
N ALA A 59 3.71 -4.06 -5.10
CA ALA A 59 3.69 -3.60 -3.72
C ALA A 59 5.11 -3.69 -3.15
N TYR A 60 5.70 -2.55 -2.77
CA TYR A 60 7.09 -2.48 -2.32
C TYR A 60 7.30 -1.46 -1.20
N TYR A 61 8.42 -1.57 -0.49
CA TYR A 61 8.78 -0.72 0.65
C TYR A 61 9.48 0.58 0.24
#